data_AF-W2RIM4-F1
#
_entry.id   AF-W2RIM4-F1
#
_cell.length_a   1.000
_cell.length_b   1.000
_cell.length_c   1.000
_cell.angle_alpha   90.00
_cell.angle_beta   90.00
_cell.angle_gamma   90.00
#
_symmetry.space_group_name_H-M   'P 1'
#
loop_
_entity.id
_entity.type
_entity.pdbx_description
1 polymer ?
#
loop_
_entity_poly.entity_id
_entity_poly.type
_entity_poly.pdbx_seq_one_letter_code
_entity_poly.pdbx_strand_id
1 'polypeptide(L)'
;MGLHAARREEFIKVDNGSYSLGQVMKFAAHRNSKTLVGHYLDDMSNIDGAAAFLDLNPRRDLTEDFRTASVKRDPGLTHSLPAKNLEDLKYRPDFLELCEQVNDLSVQITMAVTDEARKELNARRRYVYDQRQKAY
;
A
#
# COMPACT_ATOMS: atom_id res chain seq x y z
N MET A 1 -6.51 -10.80 -3.78
CA MET A 1 -7.08 -9.51 -3.32
C MET A 1 -7.98 -8.98 -4.43
N GLY A 2 -9.31 -9.08 -4.28
CA GLY A 2 -10.27 -8.68 -5.32
C GLY A 2 -10.47 -7.17 -5.40
N LEU A 3 -10.98 -6.66 -6.53
CA LEU A 3 -11.24 -5.24 -6.79
C LEU A 3 -12.01 -4.51 -5.67
N HIS A 4 -12.82 -5.24 -4.88
CA HIS A 4 -13.60 -4.68 -3.79
C HIS A 4 -12.77 -4.01 -2.70
N ALA A 5 -11.58 -4.52 -2.37
CA ALA A 5 -10.75 -3.95 -1.32
C ALA A 5 -10.19 -2.57 -1.71
N ALA A 6 -9.69 -2.43 -2.94
CA ALA A 6 -9.18 -1.15 -3.44
C ALA A 6 -10.30 -0.10 -3.56
N ARG A 7 -11.47 -0.52 -4.05
CA ARG A 7 -12.66 0.34 -4.16
C ARG A 7 -13.16 0.81 -2.79
N ARG A 8 -13.08 -0.05 -1.77
CA ARG A 8 -13.41 0.30 -0.38
C ARG A 8 -12.51 1.42 0.13
N GLU A 9 -11.20 1.27 -0.01
CA GLU A 9 -10.24 2.29 0.44
C GLU A 9 -10.43 3.63 -0.29
N GLU A 10 -10.71 3.59 -1.59
CA GLU A 10 -11.02 4.78 -2.38
C GLU A 10 -12.22 5.55 -1.80
N PHE A 11 -13.31 4.84 -1.45
CA PHE A 11 -14.52 5.47 -0.92
C PHE A 11 -14.31 6.03 0.49
N ILE A 12 -13.53 5.35 1.34
CA ILE A 12 -13.16 5.86 2.66
C ILE A 12 -12.34 7.17 2.54
N LYS A 13 -11.41 7.24 1.59
CA LYS A 13 -10.63 8.47 1.37
C LYS A 13 -11.49 9.64 0.88
N VAL A 14 -12.43 9.35 -0.03
CA VAL A 14 -13.38 10.37 -0.50
C VAL A 14 -14.30 10.83 0.64
N ASP A 15 -14.82 9.93 1.47
CA ASP A 15 -15.65 10.30 2.63
C ASP A 15 -14.91 11.23 3.62
N ASN A 16 -13.61 11.00 3.84
CA ASN A 16 -12.77 11.85 4.68
C ASN A 16 -12.46 13.25 4.10
N GLY A 17 -12.75 13.47 2.82
CA GLY A 17 -12.44 14.72 2.09
C GLY A 17 -13.41 15.88 2.35
N SER A 18 -14.24 15.81 3.39
CA SER A 18 -15.28 16.80 3.72
C SER A 18 -16.37 16.94 2.65
N TYR A 19 -16.59 15.90 1.85
CA TYR A 19 -17.70 15.85 0.89
C TYR A 19 -19.00 15.41 1.58
N SER A 20 -20.14 15.86 1.07
CA SER A 20 -21.43 15.37 1.53
C SER A 20 -21.66 13.92 1.09
N LEU A 21 -22.45 13.16 1.87
CA LEU A 21 -22.80 11.77 1.53
C LEU A 21 -23.37 11.63 0.11
N GLY A 22 -24.17 12.61 -0.36
CA GLY A 22 -24.71 12.61 -1.72
C GLY A 22 -23.63 12.72 -2.81
N GLN A 23 -22.56 13.49 -2.57
CA GLN A 23 -21.41 13.58 -3.47
C GLN A 23 -20.62 12.27 -3.48
N VAL A 24 -20.39 11.68 -2.30
CA VAL A 24 -19.73 10.37 -2.18
C VAL A 24 -20.54 9.28 -2.89
N MET A 25 -21.88 9.27 -2.74
CA MET A 25 -22.76 8.34 -3.45
C MET A 25 -22.72 8.51 -4.97
N LYS A 26 -22.68 9.76 -5.46
CA LYS A 26 -22.55 10.05 -6.89
C LYS A 26 -21.21 9.58 -7.44
N PHE A 27 -20.12 9.82 -6.70
CA PHE A 27 -18.78 9.32 -7.02
C PHE A 27 -18.74 7.78 -7.05
N ALA A 28 -19.34 7.14 -6.04
CA ALA A 28 -19.40 5.68 -5.92
C ALA A 28 -20.33 5.01 -6.95
N ALA A 29 -21.11 5.80 -7.70
CA ALA A 29 -22.21 5.35 -8.55
C ALA A 29 -23.26 4.50 -7.81
N HIS A 30 -23.49 4.79 -6.53
CA HIS A 30 -24.47 4.10 -5.70
C HIS A 30 -25.78 4.87 -5.62
N ARG A 31 -26.89 4.21 -5.96
CA ARG A 31 -28.25 4.77 -5.77
C ARG A 31 -28.81 4.53 -4.37
N ASN A 32 -28.33 3.48 -3.70
CA ASN A 32 -28.77 3.10 -2.36
C ASN A 32 -27.66 3.38 -1.34
N SER A 33 -27.94 4.21 -0.35
CA SER A 33 -26.99 4.55 0.71
C SER A 33 -26.58 3.32 1.53
N LYS A 34 -27.46 2.33 1.69
CA LYS A 34 -27.16 1.08 2.42
C LYS A 34 -26.01 0.31 1.78
N THR A 35 -25.89 0.33 0.46
CA THR A 35 -24.78 -0.33 -0.24
C THR A 35 -23.46 0.39 0.04
N LEU A 36 -23.45 1.72 0.03
CA LEU A 36 -22.26 2.51 0.33
C LEU A 36 -21.85 2.33 1.80
N VAL A 37 -22.76 2.61 2.72
CA VAL A 37 -22.49 2.59 4.17
C VAL A 37 -22.19 1.17 4.65
N GLY A 38 -23.00 0.18 4.28
CA GLY A 38 -22.88 -1.18 4.84
C GLY A 38 -21.81 -2.08 4.20
N HIS A 39 -21.21 -1.69 3.08
CA HIS A 39 -20.18 -2.51 2.41
C HIS A 39 -18.87 -1.80 2.12
N TYR A 40 -18.87 -0.46 2.04
CA TYR A 40 -17.70 0.29 1.60
C TYR A 40 -17.23 1.34 2.60
N LEU A 41 -18.12 1.99 3.34
CA LEU A 41 -17.71 2.84 4.44
C LEU A 41 -17.45 1.96 5.68
N ASP A 42 -16.63 2.48 6.58
CA ASP A 42 -16.38 1.82 7.85
C ASP A 42 -17.56 2.03 8.81
N ASP A 43 -17.79 1.10 9.74
CA ASP A 43 -18.81 1.25 10.79
C ASP A 43 -18.37 2.32 11.82
N MET A 44 -17.10 2.70 11.79
CA MET A 44 -16.52 3.75 12.61
C MET A 44 -16.83 5.15 12.04
N SER A 45 -17.35 6.03 12.90
CA SER A 45 -17.53 7.44 12.55
C SER A 45 -16.17 8.12 12.36
N ASN A 46 -15.95 8.72 11.18
CA ASN A 46 -14.81 9.62 10.91
C ASN A 46 -14.99 11.01 11.55
N ILE A 47 -16.16 11.28 12.16
CA ILE A 47 -16.44 12.54 12.82
C ILE A 47 -15.81 12.52 14.22
N ASP A 48 -14.76 13.31 14.40
CA ASP A 48 -14.24 13.65 15.71
C ASP A 48 -15.17 14.67 16.38
N GLY A 49 -16.14 14.18 17.15
CA GLY A 49 -17.15 15.01 17.79
C GLY A 49 -16.57 16.01 18.79
N ALA A 50 -15.46 15.66 19.47
CA ALA A 50 -14.81 16.56 20.41
C ALA A 50 -14.09 17.70 19.67
N ALA A 51 -13.36 17.38 18.60
CA ALA A 51 -12.72 18.40 17.78
C ALA A 51 -13.75 19.29 17.07
N ALA A 52 -14.84 18.72 16.56
CA ALA A 52 -15.92 19.48 15.95
C ALA A 52 -16.61 20.44 16.93
N PHE A 53 -16.80 20.01 18.19
CA PHE A 53 -17.40 20.87 19.22
C PHE A 53 -16.45 21.99 19.67
N LEU A 54 -15.15 21.72 19.74
CA LEU A 54 -14.12 22.64 20.25
C LEU A 54 -13.43 23.45 19.16
N ASP A 55 -13.88 23.35 17.90
CA ASP A 55 -13.24 23.95 16.72
C ASP A 55 -11.73 23.62 16.61
N LEU A 56 -11.38 22.37 16.94
CA LEU A 56 -10.03 21.85 16.84
C LEU A 56 -9.85 21.06 15.54
N ASN A 57 -8.59 20.85 15.16
CA ASN A 57 -8.29 19.95 14.06
C ASN A 57 -8.74 18.52 14.41
N PRO A 58 -9.57 17.87 13.57
CA PRO A 58 -10.08 16.53 13.83
C PRO A 58 -8.96 15.48 13.79
N ARG A 59 -9.00 14.55 14.74
CA ARG A 59 -8.11 13.39 14.78
C ARG A 59 -8.45 12.41 13.66
N ARG A 60 -7.54 12.26 12.70
CA ARG A 60 -7.66 11.34 11.56
C ARG A 60 -6.82 10.07 11.70
N ASP A 61 -5.92 10.05 12.68
CA ASP A 61 -5.04 8.94 13.00
C ASP A 61 -5.81 7.68 13.42
N LEU A 62 -6.91 7.86 14.17
CA LEU A 62 -7.70 6.75 14.73
C LEU A 62 -8.34 5.85 13.68
N THR A 63 -8.69 6.36 12.49
CA THR A 63 -9.29 5.55 11.42
C THR A 63 -8.29 5.08 10.38
N GLU A 64 -7.02 5.49 10.47
CA GLU A 64 -5.96 5.01 9.57
C GLU A 64 -5.44 3.63 10.00
N ASP A 65 -5.37 3.36 11.31
CA ASP A 65 -4.87 2.08 11.85
C ASP A 65 -5.78 0.88 11.50
N PHE A 66 -7.07 1.12 11.29
CA PHE A 66 -8.06 0.09 10.92
C PHE A 66 -8.29 -0.04 9.41
N ARG A 67 -7.75 0.88 8.59
CA ARG A 67 -7.71 0.71 7.13
C ARG A 67 -6.71 -0.37 6.81
N THR A 68 -7.21 -1.62 6.81
CA THR A 68 -6.56 -2.86 6.32
C THR A 68 -5.11 -2.62 5.97
N ALA A 69 -4.22 -2.81 6.95
CA ALA A 69 -2.77 -2.82 6.83
C ALA A 69 -2.35 -2.38 5.44
N SER A 70 -2.24 -1.06 5.22
CA SER A 70 -1.90 -0.50 3.90
C SER A 70 -0.93 -1.45 3.23
N VAL A 71 -1.42 -2.23 2.25
CA VAL A 71 -0.55 -3.21 1.61
C VAL A 71 0.41 -2.33 0.84
N LYS A 72 1.55 -2.04 1.47
CA LYS A 72 2.65 -1.32 0.84
C LYS A 72 2.81 -2.01 -0.50
N ARG A 73 2.73 -1.24 -1.59
CA ARG A 73 2.87 -1.74 -2.95
C ARG A 73 4.02 -2.75 -2.94
N ASP A 74 3.65 -4.01 -3.09
CA ASP A 74 4.60 -5.11 -3.14
C ASP A 74 4.96 -5.29 -4.61
N PRO A 75 6.19 -4.93 -5.01
CA PRO A 75 6.67 -5.11 -6.38
C PRO A 75 6.59 -6.56 -6.85
N GLY A 76 6.60 -7.52 -5.92
CA GLY A 76 6.49 -8.94 -6.20
C GLY A 76 5.10 -9.40 -6.64
N LEU A 77 4.05 -8.58 -6.49
CA LEU A 77 2.73 -8.90 -7.02
C LEU A 77 2.64 -8.53 -8.51
N THR A 78 2.24 -9.51 -9.32
CA THR A 78 2.16 -9.54 -10.79
C THR A 78 1.28 -8.47 -11.44
N HIS A 79 0.62 -7.61 -10.66
CA HIS A 79 -0.32 -6.59 -11.12
C HIS A 79 -0.08 -5.19 -10.50
N SER A 80 1.11 -4.96 -9.92
CA SER A 80 1.44 -3.67 -9.29
C SER A 80 1.84 -2.56 -10.28
N LEU A 81 2.04 -2.89 -11.57
CA LEU A 81 2.40 -1.98 -12.65
C LEU A 81 1.57 -2.26 -13.91
N PRO A 82 1.23 -1.21 -14.70
CA PRO A 82 0.76 -1.39 -16.07
C PRO A 82 1.76 -2.21 -16.91
N ALA A 83 1.26 -3.07 -17.80
CA ALA A 83 2.10 -4.02 -18.56
C ALA A 83 3.25 -3.36 -19.33
N LYS A 84 3.03 -2.17 -19.89
CA LYS A 84 4.07 -1.40 -20.59
C LYS A 84 5.22 -1.02 -19.66
N ASN A 85 4.92 -0.46 -18.49
CA ASN A 85 5.93 -0.04 -17.53
C ASN A 85 6.69 -1.24 -16.96
N LEU A 86 6.02 -2.40 -16.84
CA LEU A 86 6.66 -3.65 -16.43
C LEU A 86 7.65 -4.13 -17.49
N GLU A 87 7.28 -4.06 -18.77
CA GLU A 87 8.16 -4.42 -19.88
C GLU A 87 9.37 -3.48 -19.98
N ASP A 88 9.17 -2.16 -19.86
CA ASP A 88 10.25 -1.17 -19.83
C ASP A 88 11.21 -1.42 -18.65
N LEU A 89 10.68 -1.79 -17.48
CA LEU A 89 11.47 -2.06 -16.29
C LEU A 89 12.32 -3.33 -16.42
N LYS A 90 11.86 -4.35 -17.15
CA LYS A 90 12.64 -5.59 -17.39
C LYS A 90 13.94 -5.33 -18.15
N TYR A 91 14.00 -4.30 -18.99
CA TYR A 91 15.20 -3.98 -19.78
C TYR A 91 16.01 -2.83 -19.19
N ARG A 92 15.56 -2.24 -18.08
CA ARG A 92 16.26 -1.12 -17.46
C ARG A 92 17.53 -1.63 -16.76
N PRO A 93 18.73 -1.14 -17.13
CA PRO A 93 19.99 -1.72 -16.69
C PRO A 93 20.21 -1.59 -15.18
N ASP A 94 19.80 -0.48 -14.58
CA ASP A 94 19.85 -0.25 -13.13
C ASP A 94 18.99 -1.27 -12.36
N PHE A 95 17.82 -1.61 -12.89
CA PHE A 95 16.92 -2.57 -12.27
C PHE A 95 17.45 -4.02 -12.39
N LEU A 96 18.00 -4.37 -13.55
CA LEU A 96 18.64 -5.65 -13.79
C LEU A 96 19.84 -5.88 -12.86
N GLU A 97 20.69 -4.87 -12.68
CA GLU A 97 21.84 -4.92 -11.78
C GLU A 97 21.41 -5.21 -10.34
N LEU A 98 20.35 -4.56 -9.85
CA LEU A 98 19.78 -4.83 -8.53
C LEU A 98 19.21 -6.25 -8.41
N CYS A 99 18.67 -6.81 -9.50
CA CYS A 99 18.19 -8.19 -9.51
C CYS A 99 19.33 -9.20 -9.45
N GLU A 100 20.41 -8.95 -10.19
CA GLU A 100 21.62 -9.77 -10.17
C GLU A 100 22.29 -9.75 -8.79
N GLN A 101 22.46 -8.56 -8.19
CA GLN A 101 23.00 -8.42 -6.83
C GLN A 101 22.18 -9.19 -5.78
N VAL A 102 20.85 -9.20 -5.90
CA VAL A 102 19.98 -9.99 -5.00
C VAL A 102 20.20 -11.49 -5.17
N ASN A 103 20.36 -11.97 -6.41
CA ASN A 103 20.61 -13.37 -6.70
C ASN A 103 21.97 -13.81 -6.17
N ASP A 104 23.02 -13.02 -6.42
CA ASP A 104 24.38 -13.29 -5.94
C ASP A 104 24.45 -13.34 -4.42
N LEU A 105 23.83 -12.36 -3.75
CA LEU A 105 23.74 -12.35 -2.29
C LEU A 105 22.97 -13.56 -1.75
N SER A 106 21.93 -14.01 -2.46
CA SER A 106 21.19 -15.21 -2.07
C SER A 106 22.01 -16.48 -2.21
N VAL A 107 22.85 -16.59 -3.24
CA VAL A 107 23.82 -17.69 -3.40
C VAL A 107 24.86 -17.65 -2.28
N GLN A 108 25.44 -16.48 -2.00
CA GLN A 108 26.42 -16.30 -0.94
C GLN A 108 25.86 -16.63 0.45
N ILE A 109 24.60 -16.28 0.73
CA ILE A 109 23.91 -16.63 1.99
C ILE A 109 23.80 -18.15 2.17
N THR A 110 23.46 -18.87 1.10
CA THR A 110 23.38 -20.33 1.10
C THR A 110 24.75 -20.97 1.32
N MET A 111 25.80 -20.38 0.75
CA MET A 111 27.18 -20.86 0.89
C MET A 111 27.85 -20.43 2.20
N ALA A 112 27.30 -19.46 2.92
CA ALA A 112 27.86 -18.97 4.17
C ALA A 112 27.81 -20.04 5.26
N VAL A 113 28.99 -20.32 5.84
CA VAL A 113 29.21 -21.34 6.88
C VAL A 113 28.97 -20.79 8.28
N THR A 114 29.21 -19.49 8.50
CA THR A 114 29.05 -18.84 9.82
C THR A 114 27.79 -18.00 9.90
N ASP A 115 27.17 -17.98 11.08
CA ASP A 115 25.94 -17.22 11.33
C ASP A 115 26.16 -15.71 11.24
N GLU A 116 27.34 -15.23 11.60
CA GLU A 116 27.72 -13.81 11.53
C GLU A 116 27.80 -13.33 10.07
N ALA A 117 28.49 -14.08 9.21
CA ALA A 117 28.55 -13.78 7.78
C ALA A 117 27.16 -13.87 7.14
N ARG A 118 26.35 -14.86 7.54
CA ARG A 118 24.98 -15.00 7.07
C ARG A 118 24.11 -13.81 7.48
N LYS A 119 24.29 -13.27 8.69
CA LYS A 119 23.56 -12.10 9.20
C LYS A 119 23.93 -10.84 8.41
N GLU A 120 25.22 -10.62 8.15
CA GLU A 120 25.70 -9.48 7.36
C GLU A 120 25.18 -9.53 5.92
N LEU A 121 25.29 -10.69 5.27
CA LEU A 121 24.78 -10.88 3.92
C LEU A 121 23.26 -10.69 3.83
N ASN A 122 22.51 -11.13 4.85
CA ASN A 122 21.06 -10.86 4.92
C ASN A 122 20.74 -9.37 5.08
N ALA A 123 21.50 -8.63 5.89
CA ALA A 123 21.34 -7.19 6.04
C ALA A 123 21.64 -6.46 4.72
N ARG A 124 22.69 -6.87 4.01
CA ARG A 124 23.04 -6.33 2.70
C ARG A 124 21.98 -6.66 1.65
N ARG A 125 21.45 -7.89 1.64
CA ARG A 125 20.36 -8.28 0.74
C ARG A 125 19.08 -7.48 1.03
N ARG A 126 18.75 -7.23 2.29
CA ARG A 126 17.63 -6.36 2.70
C ARG A 126 17.80 -4.95 2.11
N TYR A 127 18.97 -4.36 2.24
CA TYR A 127 19.26 -3.04 1.68
C TYR A 127 19.07 -3.00 0.16
N VAL A 128 19.57 -3.99 -0.58
CA VAL A 128 19.41 -4.07 -2.04
C VAL A 128 17.93 -4.25 -2.42
N TYR A 129 17.16 -5.06 -1.67
CA TYR A 129 15.72 -5.16 -1.86
C TYR A 129 15.01 -3.82 -1.71
N ASP A 130 15.37 -3.01 -0.71
CA ASP A 130 14.79 -1.69 -0.49
C ASP A 130 15.12 -0.73 -1.65
N GLN A 131 16.34 -0.80 -2.21
CA GLN A 131 16.71 -0.02 -3.39
C GLN A 131 15.95 -0.46 -4.64
N ARG A 132 15.83 -1.77 -4.85
CA ARG A 132 15.05 -2.34 -5.96
C ARG A 132 13.58 -1.94 -5.89
N GLN A 133 13.01 -1.88 -4.68
CA GLN A 133 11.64 -1.42 -4.47
C GLN A 133 11.47 0.08 -4.78
N LYS A 134 12.48 0.92 -4.53
CA LYS A 134 12.46 2.35 -4.91
C LYS A 134 12.60 2.56 -6.41
N ALA A 135 13.33 1.67 -7.09
CA ALA A 135 13.54 1.71 -8.53
C ALA A 135 12.29 1.25 -9.33
N TYR A 136 11.33 0.60 -8.66
CA TYR A 136 10.10 -0.01 -9.19
C TYR A 136 8.89 0.93 -9.17
#